data_AF-A0A7C5FB38-F1
#
_entry.id   AF-A0A7C5FB38-F1
#
_cell.length_a   1.000
_cell.length_b   1.000
_cell.length_c   1.000
_cell.angle_alpha   90.00
_cell.angle_beta   90.00
_cell.angle_gamma   90.00
#
_symmetry.space_group_name_H-M   'P 1'
#
loop_
_entity.id
_entity.type
_entity.pdbx_description
1 polymer ?
#
loop_
_entity_poly.entity_id
_entity_poly.type
_entity_poly.pdbx_seq_one_letter_code
_entity_poly.pdbx_strand_id
1 'polypeptide(L)' 'MVLENLSDKLKLTLKKIANAPHIDKELVKEVVKDIQRALLQADVNVKLVLQLTKSLETRALTEKPPAGMSAK' A
#
# COMPACT_ATOMS: atom_id res chain seq x y z
N MET A 1 8.69 -19.83 3.12
CA MET A 1 7.40 -19.91 3.87
C MET A 1 6.44 -18.82 3.40
N VAL A 2 5.12 -19.02 3.48
CA VAL A 2 4.11 -18.05 2.97
C VAL A 2 4.27 -16.65 3.58
N LEU A 3 4.64 -16.58 4.86
CA LEU A 3 4.90 -15.32 5.57
C LEU A 3 6.18 -14.62 5.11
N GLU A 4 7.20 -15.37 4.68
CA GLU A 4 8.44 -14.79 4.13
C GLU A 4 8.14 -14.11 2.79
N ASN A 5 7.38 -14.78 1.92
CA ASN A 5 6.96 -14.22 0.63
C ASN A 5 6.08 -12.97 0.80
N LEU A 6 5.18 -12.96 1.78
CA LEU A 6 4.38 -11.76 2.11
C LEU A 6 5.29 -10.63 2.60
N SER A 7 6.21 -10.94 3.51
CA SER A 7 7.16 -9.97 4.08
C SER A 7 8.01 -9.33 3.00
N ASP A 8 8.51 -10.11 2.05
CA ASP A 8 9.34 -9.60 0.96
C ASP A 8 8.53 -8.72 0.01
N LYS A 9 7.30 -9.11 -0.34
CA LYS A 9 6.43 -8.29 -1.20
C LYS A 9 6.06 -6.96 -0.56
N LEU A 10 5.73 -6.97 0.74
CA LEU A 10 5.44 -5.75 1.48
C LEU A 10 6.68 -4.84 1.62
N LYS A 11 7.87 -5.42 1.84
CA LYS A 11 9.11 -4.63 1.84
C LYS A 11 9.38 -3.97 0.48
N LEU A 12 9.11 -4.67 -0.61
CA LEU A 12 9.29 -4.11 -1.96
C LEU A 12 8.31 -2.97 -2.25
N THR A 13 7.04 -3.10 -1.90
CA THR A 13 6.06 -2.01 -2.05
C THR A 13 6.41 -0.82 -1.16
N LEU A 14 6.84 -1.04 0.08
CA LEU A 14 7.30 0.06 0.95
C LEU A 14 8.55 0.76 0.39
N LYS A 15 9.49 0.00 -0.20
CA LYS A 15 10.65 0.59 -0.89
C LYS A 15 10.24 1.43 -2.10
N LYS A 16 9.24 1.01 -2.88
CA LYS A 16 8.71 1.82 -4.00
C LYS A 16 8.20 3.18 -3.50
N ILE A 17 7.45 3.20 -2.40
CA ILE A 17 6.95 4.44 -1.81
C ILE A 17 8.10 5.31 -1.30
N ALA A 18 9.04 4.71 -0.55
CA ALA A 18 10.15 5.44 0.05
C ALA A 18 11.12 6.05 -0.97
N ASN A 19 11.28 5.41 -2.14
CA ASN A 19 12.13 5.90 -3.22
C ASN A 19 11.39 6.78 -4.22
N ALA A 20 10.06 6.93 -4.11
CA ALA A 20 9.29 7.74 -5.03
C ALA A 20 9.57 9.24 -4.77
N PRO A 21 9.99 10.00 -5.79
CA PRO A 21 10.28 11.42 -5.63
C PRO A 21 9.02 12.27 -5.42
N HIS A 22 7.86 11.78 -5.89
CA HIS A 22 6.55 12.39 -5.68
C HIS A 22 5.52 11.26 -5.51
N ILE A 23 4.53 11.47 -4.64
CA ILE A 23 3.42 10.53 -4.44
C ILE A 23 2.20 11.03 -5.19
N ASP A 24 1.99 10.49 -6.37
CA ASP A 24 0.84 10.75 -7.23
C ASP A 24 -0.26 9.70 -7.06
N LYS A 25 -1.43 9.97 -7.65
CA LYS A 25 -2.60 9.08 -7.57
C LYS A 25 -2.36 7.74 -8.27
N GLU A 26 -1.51 7.68 -9.31
CA GLU A 26 -1.24 6.44 -10.03
C GLU A 26 -0.35 5.52 -9.19
N LEU A 27 0.69 6.08 -8.57
CA LEU A 27 1.55 5.35 -7.63
C LEU A 27 0.74 4.78 -6.45
N VAL A 28 -0.16 5.57 -5.86
CA VAL A 28 -1.02 5.09 -4.76
C VAL A 28 -1.86 3.90 -5.21
N LYS A 29 -2.48 3.97 -6.40
CA LYS A 29 -3.27 2.85 -6.94
C LYS A 29 -2.42 1.62 -7.23
N GLU A 30 -1.21 1.80 -7.74
CA GLU A 30 -0.27 0.70 -7.99
C GLU A 30 0.09 -0.02 -6.68
N VAL A 31 0.48 0.76 -5.67
CA VAL A 31 0.85 0.26 -4.33
C VAL A 31 -0.32 -0.48 -3.68
N VAL A 32 -1.53 0.09 -3.72
CA VAL A 32 -2.74 -0.55 -3.19
C VAL A 32 -2.97 -1.91 -3.86
N LYS A 33 -2.77 -1.99 -5.18
CA LYS A 33 -2.95 -3.22 -5.96
C LYS A 33 -1.90 -4.28 -5.66
N ASP A 34 -0.64 -3.86 -5.45
CA ASP A 34 0.44 -4.77 -5.06
C ASP A 34 0.23 -5.31 -3.64
N ILE A 35 -0.22 -4.48 -2.69
CA ILE A 35 -0.61 -4.90 -1.34
C ILE A 35 -1.79 -5.89 -1.40
N GLN A 36 -2.81 -5.59 -2.20
CA GLN A 36 -3.97 -6.46 -2.38
C GLN A 36 -3.55 -7.87 -2.85
N ARG A 37 -2.68 -7.93 -3.86
CA ARG A 37 -2.17 -9.21 -4.40
C ARG A 37 -1.34 -9.97 -3.37
N ALA A 38 -0.48 -9.28 -2.63
CA ALA A 38 0.35 -9.91 -1.60
C ALA A 38 -0.50 -10.53 -0.49
N LEU A 39 -1.53 -9.82 -0.02
CA LEU A 39 -2.45 -10.32 1.02
C LEU A 39 -3.30 -11.50 0.54
N LEU A 40 -3.81 -11.46 -0.70
CA LEU A 40 -4.57 -12.56 -1.28
C LEU A 40 -3.71 -13.83 -1.44
N GLN A 41 -2.45 -13.68 -1.83
CA GLN A 41 -1.51 -14.81 -1.96
C GLN A 41 -1.04 -15.38 -0.62
N ALA A 42 -1.23 -14.64 0.47
CA ALA A 42 -0.98 -15.10 1.82
C ALA A 42 -2.22 -15.74 2.47
N ASP A 43 -3.22 -16.11 1.67
CA ASP A 43 -4.48 -16.72 2.10
C ASP A 43 -5.30 -15.86 3.09
N VAL A 44 -5.15 -14.53 3.02
CA VAL A 44 -5.96 -13.60 3.83
C VAL A 44 -7.37 -13.50 3.24
N ASN A 45 -8.37 -13.36 4.12
CA ASN A 45 -9.77 -13.26 3.74
C ASN A 45 -10.04 -12.11 2.74
N VAL A 46 -10.63 -12.42 1.59
CA VAL A 46 -10.92 -11.47 0.50
C VAL A 46 -11.75 -10.27 0.97
N LYS A 47 -12.73 -10.47 1.86
CA LYS A 47 -13.56 -9.37 2.39
C LYS A 47 -12.73 -8.41 3.22
N LEU A 48 -11.82 -8.93 4.05
CA LEU A 48 -10.90 -8.15 4.87
C LEU A 48 -9.92 -7.37 3.98
N VAL A 49 -9.35 -8.02 2.97
CA VAL A 49 -8.42 -7.37 2.03
C VAL A 49 -9.11 -6.22 1.30
N LEU A 50 -10.32 -6.42 0.79
CA LEU A 50 -11.08 -5.37 0.09
C LEU A 50 -11.42 -4.18 1.00
N GLN A 51 -11.78 -4.43 2.26
CA GLN A 51 -12.07 -3.36 3.22
C GLN A 51 -10.79 -2.57 3.54
N LEU A 52 -9.69 -3.27 3.79
CA LEU A 52 -8.40 -2.67 4.11
C LEU A 52 -7.88 -1.80 2.94
N THR A 53 -7.89 -2.32 1.71
CA THR A 53 -7.37 -1.60 0.55
C THR A 53 -8.19 -0.36 0.21
N LYS A 54 -9.52 -0.43 0.34
CA LYS A 54 -10.40 0.75 0.17
C LYS A 54 -10.14 1.82 1.22
N SER A 55 -9.99 1.43 2.49
CA SER A 55 -9.64 2.36 3.57
C SER A 55 -8.27 3.00 3.32
N LEU A 56 -7.29 2.21 2.89
CA LEU A 56 -5.95 2.69 2.54
C LEU A 56 -5.99 3.71 1.40
N GLU A 57 -6.67 3.40 0.30
CA GLU A 57 -6.80 4.30 -0.86
C GLU A 57 -7.50 5.61 -0.47
N THR A 58 -8.57 5.51 0.33
CA THR A 58 -9.30 6.69 0.81
C THR A 58 -8.38 7.58 1.63
N ARG A 59 -7.70 7.01 2.64
CA ARG A 59 -6.77 7.75 3.51
C ARG A 59 -5.61 8.36 2.74
N ALA A 60 -5.01 7.61 1.82
CA ALA A 60 -3.91 8.12 1.00
C ALA A 60 -4.30 9.32 0.12
N LEU A 61 -5.57 9.42 -0.28
CA LEU A 61 -6.07 10.52 -1.12
C LEU A 61 -6.67 11.68 -0.33
N THR A 62 -7.21 11.45 0.86
CA THR A 62 -7.94 12.46 1.65
C THR A 62 -7.17 12.99 2.84
N GLU A 63 -6.26 12.19 3.41
CA GLU A 63 -5.52 12.55 4.61
C GLU A 63 -4.38 13.50 4.21
N LYS A 64 -4.42 14.73 4.75
CA LYS A 64 -3.31 15.66 4.58
C LYS A 64 -2.09 15.09 5.31
N PRO A 65 -0.89 15.16 4.72
CA PRO A 65 0.31 14.74 5.41
C PRO A 65 0.44 15.51 6.75
N PRO A 66 0.90 14.85 7.82
CA PRO A 66 1.07 15.49 9.12
C PRO A 66 2.03 16.67 9.02
N ALA A 67 1.86 17.65 9.90
CA ALA A 67 2.68 18.86 9.92
C ALA A 67 4.18 18.50 9.99
N GLY A 68 4.98 19.02 9.05
CA GLY A 68 6.39 18.70 8.91
C GLY A 68 6.73 17.66 7.84
N MET A 69 5.74 16.98 7.25
CA MET A 69 5.94 16.18 6.03
C MET A 69 5.62 17.00 4.77
N SER A 70 6.43 16.83 3.73
CA SER A 70 6.23 17.52 2.45
C SER A 70 4.87 17.13 1.84
N ALA A 71 4.04 18.14 1.59
CA ALA A 71 2.86 18.06 0.72
C ALA A 71 3.17 18.56 -0.71
N LYS A 72 4.46 18.64 -1.07
CA LYS A 72 4.94 18.92 -2.43
C LYS A 72 5.32 17.63 -3.10
#